data_AF-A0A7C5R657-F1
#
_entry.id   AF-A0A7C5R657-F1
#
_cell.length_a   1.000
_cell.length_b   1.000
_cell.length_c   1.000
_cell.angle_alpha   90.00
_cell.angle_beta   90.00
_cell.angle_gamma   90.00
#
_symmetry.space_group_name_H-M   'P 1'
#
loop_
_entity.id
_entity.type
_entity.pdbx_description
1 polymer ?
#
loop_
_entity_poly.entity_id
_entity_poly.type
_entity_poly.pdbx_seq_one_letter_code
_entity_poly.pdbx_strand_id
1 'polypeptide(L)'
;MLEYDGANINIPVSGTYTIRLYFDRPGFYTYSIEQTSVVFDRRALFYTDGQNLDIDNVSEFTEGYAVTKFKNLTRDGAPGSDLTHADTDFPVFRLADAYLMYAEAVLRGGSGGDLSTALNLVNAVRERAYQSPAGRISADELTLDFILDELAREFYWECHRRTDLVRFGKFSQTDYLWQWKGGVKNGTPVSSHLDVYPLPGTDIGANPNLVQNPGY
;
A
#
# COMPACT_ATOMS: atom_id res chain seq x y z
N MET A 1 -20.90 -20.63 -17.96
CA MET A 1 -20.55 -21.24 -19.26
C MET A 1 -20.71 -20.17 -20.30
N LEU A 2 -19.69 -19.88 -21.11
CA LEU A 2 -19.78 -18.86 -22.16
C LEU A 2 -20.83 -19.29 -23.21
N GLU A 3 -21.81 -18.44 -23.46
CA GLU A 3 -22.83 -18.69 -24.49
C GLU A 3 -22.28 -18.45 -25.89
N TYR A 4 -22.97 -19.00 -26.90
CA TYR A 4 -22.66 -18.70 -28.30
C TYR A 4 -22.72 -17.18 -28.54
N ASP A 5 -21.74 -16.64 -29.27
CA ASP A 5 -21.49 -15.20 -29.45
C ASP A 5 -21.24 -14.38 -28.16
N GLY A 6 -21.04 -15.02 -27.02
CA GLY A 6 -20.75 -14.34 -25.75
C GLY A 6 -21.91 -13.52 -25.19
N ALA A 7 -23.15 -13.88 -25.52
CA ALA A 7 -24.36 -13.14 -25.13
C ALA A 7 -24.52 -12.94 -23.61
N ASN A 8 -23.91 -13.80 -22.80
CA ASN A 8 -23.93 -13.71 -21.35
C ASN A 8 -22.74 -12.97 -20.72
N ILE A 9 -21.84 -12.37 -21.52
CA ILE A 9 -20.78 -11.49 -21.01
C ILE A 9 -21.42 -10.18 -20.54
N ASN A 10 -21.58 -10.03 -19.23
CA ASN A 10 -22.09 -8.80 -18.63
C ASN A 10 -21.04 -7.68 -18.67
N ILE A 11 -21.36 -6.58 -19.36
CA ILE A 11 -20.57 -5.34 -19.42
C ILE A 11 -21.34 -4.26 -18.65
N PRO A 12 -21.14 -4.13 -17.32
CA PRO A 12 -21.98 -3.24 -16.50
C PRO A 12 -21.71 -1.75 -16.77
N VAL A 13 -20.53 -1.40 -17.28
CA VAL A 13 -20.11 -0.03 -17.60
C VAL A 13 -19.27 0.01 -18.88
N SER A 14 -19.26 1.13 -19.60
CA SER A 14 -18.37 1.32 -20.76
C SER A 14 -16.90 1.32 -20.32
N GLY A 15 -16.05 0.54 -21.00
CA GLY A 15 -14.62 0.46 -20.70
C GLY A 15 -13.87 -0.55 -21.57
N THR A 16 -12.55 -0.58 -21.44
CA THR A 16 -11.71 -1.67 -21.93
C THR A 16 -11.82 -2.84 -20.95
N TYR A 17 -11.72 -4.09 -21.40
CA TYR A 17 -11.80 -5.28 -20.56
C TYR A 17 -10.74 -6.32 -20.96
N THR A 18 -10.25 -7.07 -19.98
CA THR A 18 -9.40 -8.24 -20.15
C THR A 18 -10.30 -9.43 -19.92
N ILE A 19 -10.45 -10.25 -20.95
CA ILE A 19 -11.23 -11.48 -20.90
C ILE A 19 -10.23 -12.62 -20.86
N ARG A 20 -10.23 -13.38 -19.75
CA ARG A 20 -9.47 -14.64 -19.65
C ARG A 20 -10.42 -15.80 -19.91
N LEU A 21 -10.05 -16.65 -20.85
CA LEU A 21 -10.78 -17.86 -21.21
C LEU A 21 -10.07 -19.07 -20.62
N TYR A 22 -10.79 -19.92 -19.91
CA TYR A 22 -10.26 -21.17 -19.36
C TYR A 22 -10.72 -22.33 -20.26
N PHE A 23 -9.75 -23.09 -20.77
CA PHE A 23 -9.96 -24.20 -21.72
C PHE A 23 -9.72 -25.58 -21.08
N ASP A 24 -9.66 -25.66 -19.75
CA ASP A 24 -9.15 -26.81 -19.02
C ASP A 24 -10.12 -28.00 -18.91
N ARG A 25 -11.37 -27.87 -19.41
CA ARG A 25 -12.34 -28.98 -19.45
C ARG A 25 -13.19 -28.98 -20.74
N PRO A 26 -13.24 -30.09 -21.50
CA PRO A 26 -14.14 -30.23 -22.63
C PRO A 26 -15.60 -30.03 -22.19
N GLY A 27 -16.30 -29.08 -22.80
CA GLY A 27 -17.72 -28.82 -22.54
C GLY A 27 -18.03 -27.75 -21.47
N PHE A 28 -17.02 -27.21 -20.78
CA PHE A 28 -17.20 -26.12 -19.80
C PHE A 28 -16.26 -24.97 -20.09
N TYR A 29 -16.65 -24.08 -21.01
CA TYR A 29 -15.94 -22.82 -21.21
C TYR A 29 -16.33 -21.85 -20.09
N THR A 30 -15.44 -21.65 -19.13
CA THR A 30 -15.58 -20.58 -18.14
C THR A 30 -14.73 -19.40 -18.56
N TYR A 31 -15.14 -18.20 -18.16
CA TYR A 31 -14.42 -16.97 -18.44
C TYR A 31 -14.41 -16.11 -17.19
N SER A 32 -13.38 -15.27 -17.06
CA SER A 32 -13.39 -14.12 -16.15
C SER A 32 -13.26 -12.86 -16.97
N ILE A 33 -14.05 -11.85 -16.63
CA ILE A 33 -13.97 -10.51 -17.22
C ILE A 33 -13.47 -9.53 -16.16
N GLU A 34 -12.45 -8.78 -16.49
CA GLU A 34 -11.85 -7.75 -15.65
C GLU A 34 -11.85 -6.43 -16.43
N GLN A 35 -12.38 -5.35 -15.88
CA GLN A 35 -12.38 -4.06 -16.56
C GLN A 35 -10.94 -3.48 -16.61
N THR A 36 -10.39 -3.37 -17.82
CA THR A 36 -9.09 -2.76 -18.16
C THR A 36 -9.18 -1.27 -18.50
N SER A 37 -10.32 -0.58 -18.34
CA SER A 37 -10.34 0.90 -18.39
C SER A 37 -9.69 1.45 -17.13
N VAL A 38 -8.39 1.25 -16.98
CA VAL A 38 -7.65 1.58 -15.78
C VAL A 38 -7.08 2.99 -15.92
N VAL A 39 -7.85 3.96 -15.45
CA VAL A 39 -7.27 4.93 -14.51
C VAL A 39 -7.32 4.27 -13.12
N PHE A 40 -6.63 3.13 -12.99
CA PHE A 40 -6.59 2.37 -11.74
C PHE A 40 -5.15 2.25 -11.29
N ASP A 41 -4.95 2.48 -10.01
CA ASP A 41 -3.64 2.41 -9.39
C ASP A 41 -3.20 0.93 -9.30
N ARG A 42 -2.25 0.52 -10.14
CA ARG A 42 -1.79 -0.88 -10.18
C ARG A 42 -1.00 -1.30 -8.94
N ARG A 43 -0.78 -0.40 -7.99
CA ARG A 43 -0.23 -0.73 -6.67
C ARG A 43 -1.27 -1.37 -5.75
N ALA A 44 -2.56 -1.36 -6.08
CA ALA A 44 -3.59 -2.09 -5.33
C ALA A 44 -3.48 -3.61 -5.56
N LEU A 45 -2.44 -4.24 -5.01
CA LEU A 45 -2.12 -5.66 -5.16
C LEU A 45 -2.78 -6.46 -4.03
N PHE A 46 -4.08 -6.65 -4.14
CA PHE A 46 -4.90 -7.34 -3.14
C PHE A 46 -5.50 -8.63 -3.70
N TYR A 47 -5.58 -9.65 -2.84
CA TYR A 47 -6.39 -10.83 -3.06
C TYR A 47 -7.71 -10.65 -2.32
N THR A 48 -8.81 -10.68 -3.07
CA THR A 48 -10.15 -10.34 -2.58
C THR A 48 -11.15 -11.49 -2.64
N ASP A 49 -10.81 -12.60 -3.32
CA ASP A 49 -11.73 -13.71 -3.51
C ASP A 49 -11.96 -14.46 -2.18
N GLY A 50 -13.23 -14.48 -1.73
CA GLY A 50 -13.61 -15.00 -0.42
C GLY A 50 -13.13 -14.15 0.78
N GLN A 51 -12.69 -12.90 0.54
CA GLN A 51 -12.23 -11.98 1.57
C GLN A 51 -13.24 -10.86 1.83
N ASN A 52 -13.41 -10.49 3.09
CA ASN A 52 -14.14 -9.29 3.49
C ASN A 52 -13.21 -8.07 3.47
N LEU A 53 -13.74 -6.89 3.18
CA LEU A 53 -12.97 -5.65 3.26
C LEU A 53 -12.67 -5.28 4.72
N ASP A 54 -13.69 -5.34 5.57
CA ASP A 54 -13.60 -5.00 6.99
C ASP A 54 -13.11 -6.19 7.82
N ILE A 55 -12.29 -5.89 8.84
CA ILE A 55 -11.77 -6.86 9.81
C ILE A 55 -12.63 -6.86 11.09
N ASP A 56 -13.66 -7.67 11.16
CA ASP A 56 -14.57 -7.74 12.32
C ASP A 56 -14.00 -8.57 13.49
N ASN A 57 -13.11 -9.50 13.16
CA ASN A 57 -12.44 -10.50 13.96
C ASN A 57 -11.02 -10.72 13.39
N VAL A 58 -10.03 -10.17 14.09
CA VAL A 58 -8.61 -10.26 13.72
C VAL A 58 -8.04 -11.69 13.66
N SER A 59 -8.77 -12.68 14.15
CA SER A 59 -8.35 -14.09 14.13
C SER A 59 -8.81 -14.83 12.87
N GLU A 60 -9.65 -14.22 12.04
CA GLU A 60 -10.19 -14.82 10.81
C GLU A 60 -9.44 -14.30 9.58
N PHE A 61 -8.73 -15.20 8.89
CA PHE A 61 -7.93 -14.83 7.71
C PHE A 61 -8.78 -14.33 6.52
N THR A 62 -10.07 -14.63 6.52
CA THR A 62 -11.03 -14.16 5.50
C THR A 62 -11.50 -12.72 5.75
N GLU A 63 -11.03 -12.08 6.83
CA GLU A 63 -11.40 -10.72 7.16
C GLU A 63 -10.23 -9.74 6.97
N GLY A 64 -10.39 -8.86 5.98
CA GLY A 64 -9.36 -8.00 5.45
C GLY A 64 -8.74 -8.58 4.18
N TYR A 65 -8.56 -7.74 3.16
CA TYR A 65 -7.92 -8.19 1.92
C TYR A 65 -6.46 -8.60 2.14
N ALA A 66 -6.11 -9.79 1.64
CA ALA A 66 -4.73 -10.27 1.68
C ALA A 66 -3.87 -9.51 0.67
N VAL A 67 -2.61 -9.28 1.01
CA VAL A 67 -1.67 -8.49 0.18
C VAL A 67 -0.79 -9.41 -0.66
N THR A 68 -0.70 -9.12 -1.96
CA THR A 68 0.06 -9.93 -2.94
C THR A 68 1.29 -9.20 -3.49
N LYS A 69 1.72 -8.13 -2.83
CA LYS A 69 2.83 -7.26 -3.24
C LYS A 69 4.15 -8.01 -3.41
N PHE A 70 4.54 -8.77 -2.39
CA PHE A 70 5.74 -9.60 -2.41
C PHE A 70 5.37 -11.00 -2.88
N LYS A 71 6.03 -11.46 -3.94
CA LYS A 71 5.75 -12.75 -4.58
C LYS A 71 7.05 -13.39 -5.05
N ASN A 72 7.16 -14.70 -4.87
CA ASN A 72 8.29 -15.49 -5.36
C ASN A 72 8.06 -15.93 -6.81
N LEU A 73 7.78 -14.96 -7.69
CA LEU A 73 7.64 -15.14 -9.12
C LEU A 73 8.58 -14.18 -9.85
N THR A 74 9.24 -14.66 -10.90
CA THR A 74 10.04 -13.83 -11.79
C THR A 74 9.15 -12.85 -12.56
N ARG A 75 9.77 -11.88 -13.23
CA ARG A 75 9.07 -10.93 -14.11
C ARG A 75 8.22 -11.63 -15.17
N ASP A 76 8.69 -12.76 -15.69
CA ASP A 76 8.02 -13.53 -16.74
C ASP A 76 6.98 -14.53 -16.19
N GLY A 77 6.77 -14.53 -14.86
CA GLY A 77 5.78 -15.35 -14.18
C GLY A 77 6.25 -16.76 -13.81
N ALA A 78 7.53 -17.08 -14.01
CA ALA A 78 8.09 -18.35 -13.54
C ALA A 78 8.23 -18.34 -12.01
N PRO A 79 8.12 -19.50 -11.33
CA PRO A 79 8.43 -19.60 -9.91
C PRO A 79 9.91 -19.26 -9.63
N GLY A 80 10.17 -18.79 -8.41
CA GLY A 80 11.54 -18.70 -7.88
C GLY A 80 12.23 -20.07 -7.79
N SER A 81 13.52 -20.05 -7.50
CA SER A 81 14.39 -21.22 -7.46
C SER A 81 13.99 -22.27 -6.42
N ASP A 82 13.36 -21.84 -5.32
CA ASP A 82 12.84 -22.68 -4.25
C ASP A 82 11.40 -22.26 -3.87
N LEU A 83 10.57 -23.23 -3.49
CA LEU A 83 9.16 -22.98 -3.14
C LEU A 83 8.96 -22.41 -1.72
N THR A 84 9.99 -22.51 -0.86
CA THR A 84 9.93 -22.12 0.55
C THR A 84 10.81 -20.90 0.87
N HIS A 85 11.95 -20.77 0.20
CA HIS A 85 12.88 -19.65 0.32
C HIS A 85 12.74 -18.77 -0.91
N ALA A 86 12.21 -17.56 -0.71
CA ALA A 86 11.97 -16.65 -1.82
C ALA A 86 13.29 -16.08 -2.37
N ASP A 87 13.37 -15.94 -3.69
CA ASP A 87 14.47 -15.24 -4.37
C ASP A 87 14.30 -13.70 -4.30
N THR A 88 13.16 -13.22 -3.80
CA THR A 88 12.78 -11.81 -3.84
C THR A 88 13.66 -10.96 -2.92
N ASP A 89 14.42 -10.03 -3.51
CA ASP A 89 15.13 -9.00 -2.76
C ASP A 89 14.15 -8.04 -2.06
N PHE A 90 14.51 -7.59 -0.84
CA PHE A 90 13.78 -6.53 -0.15
C PHE A 90 14.37 -5.16 -0.49
N PRO A 91 13.63 -4.28 -1.19
CA PRO A 91 14.17 -3.00 -1.64
C PRO A 91 14.19 -1.97 -0.49
N VAL A 92 15.23 -2.00 0.34
CA VAL A 92 15.38 -1.08 1.49
C VAL A 92 15.38 0.39 1.05
N PHE A 93 15.98 0.68 -0.11
CA PHE A 93 15.97 2.02 -0.71
C PHE A 93 15.58 1.94 -2.17
N ARG A 94 14.77 2.91 -2.61
CA ARG A 94 14.35 3.02 -4.01
C ARG A 94 14.08 4.46 -4.40
N LEU A 95 14.21 4.76 -5.70
CA LEU A 95 14.17 6.12 -6.22
C LEU A 95 12.88 6.90 -5.89
N ALA A 96 11.74 6.20 -5.86
CA ALA A 96 10.47 6.83 -5.49
C ALA A 96 10.44 7.35 -4.04
N ASP A 97 11.31 6.85 -3.15
CA ASP A 97 11.45 7.39 -1.78
C ASP A 97 12.07 8.78 -1.84
N ALA A 98 13.17 8.94 -2.57
CA ALA A 98 13.78 10.25 -2.80
C ALA A 98 12.80 11.25 -3.45
N TYR A 99 11.93 10.80 -4.36
CA TYR A 99 10.94 11.64 -5.02
C TYR A 99 9.87 12.15 -4.06
N LEU A 100 9.27 11.26 -3.27
CA LEU A 100 8.24 11.64 -2.31
C LEU A 100 8.83 12.40 -1.11
N MET A 101 10.06 12.08 -0.70
CA MET A 101 10.80 12.84 0.31
C MET A 101 11.10 14.27 -0.13
N TYR A 102 11.52 14.47 -1.39
CA TYR A 102 11.71 15.81 -1.96
C TYR A 102 10.39 16.59 -1.94
N ALA A 103 9.30 15.99 -2.41
CA ALA A 103 8.01 16.65 -2.43
C ALA A 103 7.51 17.02 -1.03
N GLU A 104 7.65 16.12 -0.05
CA GLU A 104 7.34 16.41 1.35
C GLU A 104 8.18 17.58 1.88
N ALA A 105 9.49 17.58 1.63
CA ALA A 105 10.39 18.63 2.11
C ALA A 105 10.04 20.01 1.52
N VAL A 106 9.71 20.08 0.23
CA VAL A 106 9.25 21.32 -0.43
C VAL A 106 7.95 21.81 0.19
N LEU A 107 6.96 20.93 0.41
CA LEU A 107 5.68 21.29 1.03
C LEU A 107 5.84 21.74 2.50
N ARG A 108 6.89 21.28 3.19
CA ARG A 108 7.25 21.74 4.54
C ARG A 108 8.09 23.03 4.56
N GLY A 109 8.32 23.68 3.40
CA GLY A 109 9.02 24.95 3.29
C GLY A 109 10.54 24.85 3.14
N GLY A 110 11.05 23.71 2.67
CA GLY A 110 12.47 23.56 2.33
C GLY A 110 12.90 24.56 1.24
N SER A 111 14.03 25.26 1.45
CA SER A 111 14.47 26.38 0.60
C SER A 111 15.27 25.99 -0.65
N GLY A 112 15.64 24.71 -0.79
CA GLY A 112 16.46 24.20 -1.89
C GLY A 112 15.69 23.56 -3.05
N GLY A 113 14.36 23.61 -3.02
CA GLY A 113 13.51 23.00 -4.04
C GLY A 113 12.30 23.85 -4.39
N ASP A 114 11.59 23.46 -5.44
CA ASP A 114 10.41 24.15 -5.95
C ASP A 114 9.21 23.21 -6.15
N LEU A 115 8.01 23.80 -6.10
CA LEU A 115 6.74 23.06 -6.16
C LEU A 115 6.50 22.39 -7.52
N SER A 116 7.01 22.96 -8.61
CA SER A 116 6.87 22.38 -9.96
C SER A 116 7.66 21.08 -10.06
N THR A 117 8.90 21.08 -9.59
CA THR A 117 9.73 19.87 -9.50
C THR A 117 9.09 18.84 -8.58
N ALA A 118 8.59 19.24 -7.40
CA ALA A 118 7.90 18.34 -6.48
C ALA A 118 6.69 17.65 -7.14
N LEU A 119 5.84 18.42 -7.82
CA LEU A 119 4.68 17.90 -8.55
C LEU A 119 5.10 16.93 -9.66
N ASN A 120 6.13 17.27 -10.44
CA ASN A 120 6.63 16.42 -11.51
C ASN A 120 7.17 15.08 -10.98
N LEU A 121 7.88 15.10 -9.85
CA LEU A 121 8.41 13.88 -9.23
C LEU A 121 7.29 12.98 -8.68
N VAL A 122 6.28 13.56 -8.02
CA VAL A 122 5.08 12.83 -7.56
C VAL A 122 4.32 12.24 -8.75
N ASN A 123 4.13 13.03 -9.80
CA ASN A 123 3.45 12.56 -11.02
C ASN A 123 4.23 11.47 -11.74
N ALA A 124 5.57 11.48 -11.70
CA ALA A 124 6.37 10.37 -12.24
C ALA A 124 6.12 9.04 -11.48
N VAL A 125 5.98 9.09 -10.15
CA VAL A 125 5.61 7.91 -9.34
C VAL A 125 4.22 7.41 -9.72
N ARG A 126 3.25 8.32 -9.83
CA ARG A 126 1.85 7.99 -10.12
C ARG A 126 1.65 7.51 -11.55
N GLU A 127 2.25 8.14 -12.53
CA GLU A 127 2.23 7.67 -13.93
C GLU A 127 2.81 6.27 -14.06
N ARG A 128 3.90 5.96 -13.34
CA ARG A 128 4.46 4.60 -13.29
C ARG A 128 3.46 3.60 -12.69
N ALA A 129 2.75 4.00 -11.65
CA ALA A 129 1.77 3.15 -10.98
C ALA A 129 0.52 2.90 -11.86
N TYR A 130 0.03 3.92 -12.55
CA TYR A 130 -1.16 3.83 -13.41
C TYR A 130 -0.84 3.36 -14.84
N GLN A 131 0.43 3.43 -15.24
CA GLN A 131 0.88 3.28 -16.65
C GLN A 131 0.13 4.23 -17.60
N SER A 132 -0.21 5.41 -17.10
CA SER A 132 -1.05 6.38 -17.80
C SER A 132 -0.91 7.78 -17.18
N PRO A 133 -0.94 8.86 -17.99
CA PRO A 133 -0.99 10.24 -17.49
C PRO A 133 -2.27 10.53 -16.70
N ALA A 134 -3.29 9.68 -16.79
CA ALA A 134 -4.52 9.83 -16.00
C ALA A 134 -4.29 9.62 -14.48
N GLY A 135 -3.15 9.03 -14.08
CA GLY A 135 -2.76 8.97 -12.67
C GLY A 135 -2.22 10.30 -12.11
N ARG A 136 -1.91 11.29 -12.97
CA ARG A 136 -1.37 12.58 -12.55
C ARG A 136 -2.35 13.34 -11.66
N ILE A 137 -1.79 14.13 -10.77
CA ILE A 137 -2.50 15.15 -10.00
C ILE A 137 -2.09 16.55 -10.47
N SER A 138 -2.91 17.54 -10.14
CA SER A 138 -2.61 18.96 -10.30
C SER A 138 -1.92 19.54 -9.07
N ALA A 139 -1.43 20.78 -9.19
CA ALA A 139 -0.67 21.44 -8.12
C ALA A 139 -1.50 21.71 -6.86
N ASP A 140 -2.80 21.94 -7.01
CA ASP A 140 -3.75 22.17 -5.91
C ASP A 140 -4.06 20.89 -5.11
N GLU A 141 -3.89 19.72 -5.72
CA GLU A 141 -4.03 18.42 -5.04
C GLU A 141 -2.77 18.04 -4.24
N LEU A 142 -1.61 18.63 -4.56
CA LEU A 142 -0.34 18.35 -3.90
C LEU A 142 -0.29 18.98 -2.50
N THR A 143 -0.80 18.25 -1.53
CA THR A 143 -0.85 18.64 -0.11
C THR A 143 -0.07 17.66 0.77
N LEU A 144 0.19 18.04 2.03
CA LEU A 144 0.82 17.12 2.99
C LEU A 144 -0.04 15.88 3.24
N ASP A 145 -1.36 16.03 3.34
CA ASP A 145 -2.27 14.89 3.50
C ASP A 145 -2.21 13.97 2.26
N PHE A 146 -2.15 14.56 1.06
CA PHE A 146 -1.94 13.79 -0.16
C PHE A 146 -0.63 13.00 -0.13
N ILE A 147 0.49 13.61 0.30
CA ILE A 147 1.77 12.92 0.41
C ILE A 147 1.71 11.77 1.42
N LEU A 148 1.05 11.95 2.58
CA LEU A 148 0.92 10.88 3.57
C LEU A 148 0.16 9.67 3.01
N ASP A 149 -0.87 9.91 2.21
CA ASP A 149 -1.61 8.86 1.53
C ASP A 149 -0.82 8.25 0.37
N GLU A 150 -0.03 9.06 -0.35
CA GLU A 150 0.82 8.58 -1.44
C GLU A 150 1.96 7.71 -0.93
N LEU A 151 2.54 8.03 0.24
CA LEU A 151 3.48 7.17 0.96
C LEU A 151 2.82 5.82 1.33
N ALA A 152 1.55 5.81 1.73
CA ALA A 152 0.81 4.57 1.99
C ALA A 152 0.67 3.73 0.71
N ARG A 153 0.18 4.33 -0.38
CA ARG A 153 -0.01 3.65 -1.67
C ARG A 153 1.30 3.12 -2.25
N GLU A 154 2.37 3.89 -2.12
CA GLU A 154 3.68 3.55 -2.68
C GLU A 154 4.40 2.51 -1.81
N PHE A 155 4.46 2.69 -0.48
CA PHE A 155 5.33 1.93 0.43
C PHE A 155 4.62 0.97 1.40
N TYR A 156 3.32 0.66 1.22
CA TYR A 156 2.68 -0.34 2.08
C TYR A 156 3.49 -1.66 2.07
N TRP A 157 3.66 -2.27 3.23
CA TRP A 157 4.48 -3.47 3.45
C TRP A 157 6.00 -3.32 3.23
N GLU A 158 6.52 -2.10 3.13
CA GLU A 158 7.98 -1.85 3.00
C GLU A 158 8.63 -1.26 4.27
N CYS A 159 8.00 -1.40 5.44
CA CYS A 159 8.53 -0.93 6.73
C CYS A 159 8.67 0.59 6.92
N HIS A 160 8.00 1.42 6.10
CA HIS A 160 8.01 2.89 6.25
C HIS A 160 6.90 3.44 7.17
N ARG A 161 5.72 2.80 7.16
CA ARG A 161 4.46 3.42 7.58
C ARG A 161 4.47 4.02 8.99
N ARG A 162 5.06 3.34 9.98
CA ARG A 162 5.13 3.84 11.36
C ARG A 162 5.91 5.17 11.42
N THR A 163 7.09 5.21 10.80
CA THR A 163 7.96 6.39 10.79
C THR A 163 7.26 7.56 10.11
N ASP A 164 6.56 7.32 9.01
CA ASP A 164 5.77 8.36 8.32
C ASP A 164 4.62 8.86 9.21
N LEU A 165 3.84 7.96 9.83
CA LEU A 165 2.76 8.35 10.71
C LEU A 165 3.26 9.16 11.91
N VAL A 166 4.39 8.80 12.52
CA VAL A 166 4.99 9.59 13.61
C VAL A 166 5.43 10.97 13.10
N ARG A 167 6.10 11.05 11.94
CA ARG A 167 6.54 12.32 11.33
C ARG A 167 5.38 13.27 10.99
N PHE A 168 4.23 12.72 10.60
CA PHE A 168 3.01 13.48 10.33
C PHE A 168 2.15 13.71 11.58
N GLY A 169 2.56 13.20 12.75
CA GLY A 169 1.78 13.27 13.97
C GLY A 169 0.51 12.43 13.92
N LYS A 170 0.36 11.47 13.01
CA LYS A 170 -0.84 10.65 12.83
C LYS A 170 -0.80 9.31 13.56
N PHE A 171 0.33 8.94 14.18
CA PHE A 171 0.45 7.66 14.90
C PHE A 171 -0.33 7.66 16.21
N SER A 172 0.03 8.52 17.17
CA SER A 172 -0.62 8.60 18.49
C SER A 172 -1.85 9.53 18.55
N GLN A 173 -1.94 10.53 17.67
CA GLN A 173 -3.02 11.54 17.71
C GLN A 173 -4.42 10.99 17.41
N THR A 174 -5.41 11.83 17.70
CA THR A 174 -6.84 11.53 17.71
C THR A 174 -7.54 11.63 16.36
N ASP A 175 -6.94 12.33 15.41
CA ASP A 175 -7.55 12.73 14.13
C ASP A 175 -7.26 11.74 12.98
N TYR A 176 -6.48 10.70 13.23
CA TYR A 176 -6.21 9.62 12.28
C TYR A 176 -6.37 8.27 12.95
N LEU A 177 -7.54 7.67 12.75
CA LEU A 177 -7.93 6.38 13.31
C LEU A 177 -8.05 5.36 12.17
N TRP A 178 -7.47 4.19 12.36
CA TRP A 178 -7.63 3.05 11.47
C TRP A 178 -8.17 1.86 12.27
N GLN A 179 -8.70 0.87 11.55
CA GLN A 179 -9.30 -0.30 12.17
C GLN A 179 -8.30 -0.99 13.10
N TRP A 180 -8.74 -1.33 14.32
CA TRP A 180 -7.91 -1.94 15.37
C TRP A 180 -6.77 -1.09 15.95
N LYS A 181 -6.65 0.19 15.60
CA LYS A 181 -5.75 1.12 16.32
C LYS A 181 -6.10 1.11 17.82
N GLY A 182 -5.10 0.90 18.67
CA GLY A 182 -5.29 0.85 20.11
C GLY A 182 -6.17 -0.31 20.60
N GLY A 183 -6.35 -1.36 19.80
CA GLY A 183 -7.10 -2.56 20.18
C GLY A 183 -8.63 -2.43 20.09
N VAL A 184 -9.16 -1.36 19.50
CA VAL A 184 -10.59 -1.14 19.32
C VAL A 184 -10.92 -1.23 17.82
N LYS A 185 -11.98 -1.96 17.43
CA LYS A 185 -12.37 -2.17 16.03
C LYS A 185 -12.37 -0.87 15.23
N ASN A 186 -13.09 0.16 15.69
CA ASN A 186 -13.17 1.45 14.99
C ASN A 186 -11.95 2.37 15.20
N GLY A 187 -10.93 1.88 15.91
CA GLY A 187 -9.76 2.64 16.31
C GLY A 187 -9.99 3.52 17.53
N THR A 188 -8.94 3.66 18.35
CA THR A 188 -8.88 4.65 19.44
C THR A 188 -7.52 5.33 19.43
N PRO A 189 -7.41 6.61 19.84
CA PRO A 189 -6.13 7.26 20.05
C PRO A 189 -5.31 6.51 21.11
N VAL A 190 -3.99 6.64 21.04
CA VAL A 190 -3.07 6.05 22.02
C VAL A 190 -2.14 7.12 22.56
N SER A 191 -1.48 6.88 23.68
CA SER A 191 -0.58 7.88 24.27
C SER A 191 0.66 8.11 23.41
N SER A 192 1.15 9.35 23.35
CA SER A 192 2.30 9.75 22.54
C SER A 192 3.63 9.13 22.97
N HIS A 193 3.75 8.59 24.19
CA HIS A 193 4.95 7.83 24.57
C HIS A 193 5.19 6.61 23.66
N LEU A 194 4.13 6.09 23.00
CA LEU A 194 4.22 5.00 22.03
C LEU A 194 4.80 5.43 20.66
N ASP A 195 5.01 6.72 20.42
CA ASP A 195 5.72 7.22 19.24
C ASP A 195 7.20 6.78 19.22
N VAL A 196 7.74 6.33 20.36
CA VAL A 196 9.04 5.67 20.52
C VAL A 196 8.88 4.34 21.25
N TYR A 197 9.71 3.34 20.93
CA TYR A 197 9.69 2.05 21.63
C TYR A 197 10.37 2.14 23.01
N PRO A 198 10.02 1.28 23.97
CA PRO A 198 10.75 1.20 25.24
C PRO A 198 12.15 0.62 25.02
N LEU A 199 13.09 1.03 25.86
CA LEU A 199 14.35 0.30 26.01
C LEU A 199 14.07 -1.07 26.64
N PRO A 200 14.70 -2.17 26.19
CA PRO A 200 14.51 -3.48 26.78
C PRO A 200 14.85 -3.48 28.27
N GLY A 201 13.99 -4.08 29.10
CA GLY A 201 14.21 -4.12 30.55
C GLY A 201 15.50 -4.83 30.96
N THR A 202 15.96 -5.79 30.15
CA THR A 202 17.25 -6.46 30.32
C THR A 202 18.43 -5.49 30.23
N ASP A 203 18.35 -4.53 29.31
CA ASP A 203 19.43 -3.57 29.05
C ASP A 203 19.45 -2.49 30.14
N ILE A 204 18.28 -2.02 30.59
CA ILE A 204 18.13 -1.13 31.74
C ILE A 204 18.72 -1.77 33.01
N GLY A 205 18.43 -3.06 33.24
CA GLY A 205 18.97 -3.78 34.40
C GLY A 205 20.48 -4.02 34.33
N ALA A 206 21.04 -4.20 33.13
CA ALA A 206 22.46 -4.47 32.93
C ALA A 206 23.33 -3.20 32.89
N ASN A 207 22.80 -2.08 32.39
CA ASN A 207 23.54 -0.84 32.20
C ASN A 207 22.87 0.33 32.95
N PRO A 208 23.41 0.74 34.12
CA PRO A 208 22.82 1.82 34.93
C PRO A 208 22.91 3.21 34.27
N ASN A 209 23.64 3.36 33.15
CA ASN A 209 23.68 4.61 32.40
C ASN A 209 22.53 4.75 31.39
N LEU A 210 21.77 3.68 31.14
CA LEU A 210 20.58 3.75 30.28
C LEU A 210 19.39 4.31 31.07
N VAL A 211 18.77 5.35 30.52
CA VAL A 211 17.56 5.96 31.06
C VAL A 211 16.40 5.58 30.15
N GLN A 212 15.31 5.10 30.74
CA GLN A 212 14.12 4.70 29.99
C GLN A 212 13.49 5.90 29.25
N ASN A 213 12.86 5.61 28.11
CA ASN A 213 12.05 6.59 27.39
C ASN A 213 10.85 7.04 28.25
N PRO A 214 10.53 8.34 28.29
CA PRO A 214 9.45 8.84 29.15
C PRO A 214 8.12 8.14 28.90
N GLY A 215 7.44 7.72 29.97
CA GLY A 215 6.12 7.08 29.92
C GLY A 215 6.13 5.55 30.01
N TYR A 216 7.31 4.91 29.92
CA TYR A 216 7.51 3.47 30.13
C TYR A 216 8.13 3.14 31.48
#